data_AF-A0A4Z2BSI5-F1
#
_entry.id   AF-A0A4Z2BSI5-F1
#
_cell.length_a   1.000
_cell.length_b   1.000
_cell.length_c   1.000
_cell.angle_alpha   90.00
_cell.angle_beta   90.00
_cell.angle_gamma   90.00
#
_symmetry.space_group_name_H-M   'P 1'
#
loop_
_entity.id
_entity.type
_entity.pdbx_description
1 polymer ?
#
loop_
_entity_poly.entity_id
_entity_poly.type
_entity_poly.pdbx_seq_one_letter_code
_entity_poly.pdbx_strand_id
1 'polypeptide(L)'
;MDPAFSSLYLRSLMGNFNETADKLMDKLSEIADNKTTANMLHLVNCVTMEVIAKVAFGVDLDLLRKSSPFPRAIELCLKGMVFNVRDPFFMLNPKNWSFIREVRGACRLLRQTGAQWIQQRKTAMRNGEVPKDILTQIIKSAGKEEIMTQEDEELMLDNFLTFFIAGQETTANQLGFCIMELGRHPDILERVKKEVDEVIGMKQDISYDDLGHLGYLSQVLKETLRLYPTAPGTSRELKEDMVIGGVHVPGGVVCVVSLLPVFCSFEASSNRINNRSTSCFIGSPFQ
;
A
#
# COMPACT_ATOMS: atom_id res chain seq x y z
N MET A 1 -2.20 7.41 16.58
CA MET A 1 -1.84 6.39 15.57
C MET A 1 -0.48 5.74 15.85
N ASP A 2 0.53 6.50 16.31
CA ASP A 2 1.90 6.00 16.59
C ASP A 2 2.01 4.69 17.39
N PRO A 3 1.15 4.38 18.40
CA PRO A 3 1.22 3.08 19.09
C PRO A 3 0.93 1.87 18.17
N ALA A 4 0.14 2.08 17.11
CA ALA A 4 -0.25 1.06 16.14
C ALA A 4 0.87 0.69 15.14
N PHE A 5 2.02 1.37 15.21
CA PHE A 5 3.19 1.11 14.38
C PHE A 5 4.47 0.98 15.23
N SER A 6 4.33 0.66 16.51
CA SER A 6 5.47 0.36 17.38
C SER A 6 6.23 -0.87 16.87
N SER A 7 7.55 -0.91 17.07
CA SER A 7 8.40 -2.03 16.65
C SER A 7 7.94 -3.37 17.23
N LEU A 8 7.48 -3.37 18.48
CA LEU A 8 6.92 -4.56 19.14
C LEU A 8 5.63 -5.04 18.45
N TYR A 9 4.75 -4.12 18.07
CA TYR A 9 3.55 -4.47 17.33
C TYR A 9 3.91 -5.04 15.95
N LEU A 10 4.78 -4.38 15.19
CA LEU A 10 5.21 -4.87 13.87
C LEU A 10 5.86 -6.25 13.93
N ARG A 11 6.69 -6.52 14.96
CA ARG A 11 7.25 -7.86 15.22
C ARG A 11 6.16 -8.91 15.44
N SER A 12 5.07 -8.55 16.13
CA SER A 12 3.95 -9.47 16.36
C SER A 12 3.16 -9.82 15.08
N LEU A 13 3.30 -9.03 14.01
CA LEU A 13 2.61 -9.27 12.74
C LEU A 13 3.31 -10.27 11.82
N MET A 14 4.55 -10.67 12.14
CA MET A 14 5.31 -11.60 11.29
C MET A 14 4.57 -12.91 11.05
N GLY A 15 3.85 -13.43 12.05
CA GLY A 15 3.02 -14.63 11.87
C GLY A 15 1.96 -14.45 10.78
N ASN A 16 1.27 -13.29 10.76
CA ASN A 16 0.27 -12.97 9.75
C ASN A 16 0.88 -12.83 8.35
N PHE A 17 2.07 -12.22 8.25
CA PHE A 17 2.78 -12.07 6.98
C PHE A 17 3.23 -13.43 6.43
N ASN A 18 3.83 -14.29 7.24
CA ASN A 18 4.21 -15.65 6.82
C ASN A 18 2.99 -16.46 6.39
N GLU A 19 1.91 -16.48 7.19
CA GLU A 19 0.71 -17.23 6.85
C GLU A 19 0.10 -16.81 5.49
N THR A 20 0.07 -15.51 5.20
CA THR A 20 -0.50 -15.03 3.94
C THR A 20 0.46 -15.24 2.76
N ALA A 21 1.78 -15.18 3.01
CA ALA A 21 2.79 -15.55 2.02
C ALA A 21 2.70 -17.05 1.66
N ASP A 22 2.49 -17.92 2.65
CA ASP A 22 2.29 -19.36 2.42
C ASP A 22 1.04 -19.63 1.57
N LYS A 23 -0.09 -18.98 1.89
CA LYS A 23 -1.31 -19.08 1.06
C LYS A 23 -1.05 -18.66 -0.40
N LEU A 24 -0.24 -17.64 -0.62
CA LEU A 24 0.17 -17.23 -1.96
C LEU A 24 1.02 -18.31 -2.63
N MET A 25 1.99 -18.87 -1.92
CA MET A 25 2.87 -19.92 -2.44
C MET A 25 2.12 -21.21 -2.78
N ASP A 26 1.15 -21.61 -1.96
CA ASP A 26 0.23 -22.71 -2.26
C ASP A 26 -0.51 -22.47 -3.58
N LYS A 27 -1.06 -21.25 -3.74
CA LYS A 27 -1.81 -20.89 -4.95
C LYS A 27 -0.92 -20.85 -6.19
N LEU A 28 0.30 -20.34 -6.07
CA LEU A 28 1.27 -20.30 -7.15
C LEU A 28 1.74 -21.71 -7.54
N SER A 29 1.90 -22.61 -6.56
CA SER A 29 2.26 -24.02 -6.80
C SER A 29 1.16 -24.72 -7.59
N GLU A 30 -0.12 -24.55 -7.21
CA GLU A 30 -1.26 -25.08 -7.96
C GLU A 30 -1.28 -24.56 -9.42
N ILE A 31 -1.00 -23.27 -9.63
CA ILE A 31 -0.96 -22.68 -10.98
C ILE A 31 0.23 -23.23 -11.79
N ALA A 32 1.38 -23.41 -11.15
CA ALA A 32 2.60 -23.94 -11.76
C ALA A 32 2.45 -25.41 -12.17
N ASP A 33 1.84 -26.24 -11.32
CA ASP A 33 1.55 -27.65 -11.61
C ASP A 33 0.63 -27.80 -12.81
N ASN A 34 -0.38 -26.92 -12.91
CA ASN A 34 -1.29 -26.83 -14.04
C ASN A 34 -0.67 -26.15 -15.28
N LYS A 35 0.54 -25.60 -15.17
CA LYS A 35 1.27 -24.86 -16.23
C LYS A 35 0.45 -23.73 -16.85
N THR A 36 -0.32 -23.03 -16.02
CA THR A 36 -1.16 -21.91 -16.46
C THR A 36 -0.52 -20.56 -16.15
N THR A 37 -0.93 -19.51 -16.86
CA THR A 37 -0.41 -18.16 -16.65
C THR A 37 -1.02 -17.51 -15.42
N ALA A 38 -0.18 -17.08 -14.48
CA ALA A 38 -0.60 -16.31 -13.31
C ALA A 38 -0.64 -14.80 -13.61
N ASN A 39 -1.74 -14.13 -13.25
CA ASN A 39 -1.74 -12.67 -13.15
C ASN A 39 -1.17 -12.27 -11.78
N MET A 40 0.14 -12.02 -11.73
CA MET A 40 0.84 -11.70 -10.47
C MET A 40 0.29 -10.45 -9.79
N LEU A 41 -0.08 -9.40 -10.54
CA LEU A 41 -0.64 -8.17 -9.97
C LEU A 41 -1.96 -8.46 -9.26
N HIS A 42 -2.82 -9.31 -9.83
CA HIS A 42 -4.06 -9.71 -9.17
C HIS A 42 -3.80 -10.49 -7.88
N LEU A 43 -2.88 -11.45 -7.90
CA LEU A 43 -2.55 -12.28 -6.73
C LEU A 43 -1.95 -11.45 -5.58
N VAL A 44 -1.00 -10.55 -5.88
CA VAL A 44 -0.42 -9.69 -4.84
C VAL A 44 -1.43 -8.70 -4.28
N ASN A 45 -2.38 -8.20 -5.09
CA ASN A 45 -3.50 -7.39 -4.58
C ASN A 45 -4.38 -8.16 -3.60
N CYS A 46 -4.70 -9.43 -3.90
CA CYS A 46 -5.46 -10.26 -2.96
C CYS A 46 -4.71 -10.45 -1.64
N VAL A 47 -3.40 -10.73 -1.71
CA VAL A 47 -2.54 -10.96 -0.53
C VAL A 47 -2.40 -9.71 0.32
N THR A 48 -2.07 -8.56 -0.27
CA THR A 48 -1.91 -7.32 0.51
C THR A 48 -3.23 -6.87 1.13
N MET A 49 -4.35 -7.10 0.45
CA MET A 49 -5.67 -6.82 0.98
C MET A 49 -6.06 -7.75 2.14
N GLU A 50 -5.71 -9.03 2.05
CA GLU A 50 -5.88 -10.00 3.14
C GLU A 50 -5.00 -9.63 4.35
N VAL A 51 -3.74 -9.26 4.09
CA VAL A 51 -2.81 -8.79 5.13
C VAL A 51 -3.38 -7.57 5.85
N ILE A 52 -3.79 -6.51 5.14
CA ILE A 52 -4.31 -5.31 5.82
C ILE A 52 -5.62 -5.62 6.55
N ALA A 53 -6.52 -6.42 5.98
CA ALA A 53 -7.78 -6.82 6.62
C ALA A 53 -7.51 -7.54 7.95
N LYS A 54 -6.55 -8.47 7.96
CA LYS A 54 -6.23 -9.26 9.14
C LYS A 54 -5.45 -8.47 10.18
N VAL A 55 -4.40 -7.77 9.77
CA VAL A 55 -3.51 -7.03 10.67
C VAL A 55 -4.18 -5.79 11.25
N ALA A 56 -4.81 -4.96 10.41
CA ALA A 56 -5.34 -3.68 10.84
C ALA A 56 -6.74 -3.79 11.45
N PHE A 57 -7.55 -4.74 10.98
CA PHE A 57 -8.97 -4.82 11.32
C PHE A 57 -9.38 -6.15 11.97
N GLY A 58 -8.50 -7.16 12.01
CA GLY A 58 -8.80 -8.46 12.59
C GLY A 58 -9.78 -9.28 11.76
N VAL A 59 -9.87 -9.04 10.45
CA VAL A 59 -10.83 -9.70 9.56
C VAL A 59 -10.11 -10.62 8.58
N ASP A 60 -10.57 -11.86 8.47
CA ASP A 60 -10.13 -12.80 7.45
C ASP A 60 -11.07 -12.72 6.23
N LEU A 61 -10.50 -12.44 5.06
CA LEU A 61 -11.24 -12.30 3.81
C LEU A 61 -11.10 -13.53 2.88
N ASP A 62 -10.06 -14.35 3.07
CA ASP A 62 -9.78 -15.54 2.26
C ASP A 62 -9.83 -15.27 0.73
N LEU A 63 -9.17 -14.19 0.29
CA LEU A 63 -9.33 -13.63 -1.07
C LEU A 63 -8.67 -14.45 -2.17
N LEU A 64 -7.71 -15.29 -1.83
CA LEU A 64 -7.07 -16.21 -2.79
C LEU A 64 -7.98 -17.38 -3.19
N ARG A 65 -9.01 -17.67 -2.38
CA ARG A 65 -9.98 -18.74 -2.62
C ARG A 65 -11.37 -18.21 -2.97
N LYS A 66 -11.76 -17.06 -2.43
CA LYS A 66 -13.10 -16.47 -2.60
C LYS A 66 -13.04 -15.17 -3.39
N SER A 67 -14.00 -15.02 -4.30
CA SER A 67 -14.22 -13.75 -4.98
C SER A 67 -14.79 -12.72 -4.00
N SER A 68 -14.28 -11.49 -4.09
CA SER A 68 -14.73 -10.37 -3.28
C SER A 68 -15.02 -9.15 -4.16
N PRO A 69 -16.02 -8.33 -3.81
CA PRO A 69 -16.27 -7.08 -4.51
C PRO A 69 -15.23 -5.99 -4.18
N PHE A 70 -14.38 -6.16 -3.15
CA PHE A 70 -13.45 -5.12 -2.69
C PHE A 70 -12.43 -4.67 -3.72
N PRO A 71 -11.67 -5.55 -4.41
CA PRO A 71 -10.68 -5.12 -5.39
C PRO A 71 -11.29 -4.23 -6.49
N ARG A 72 -12.46 -4.64 -7.01
CA ARG A 72 -13.17 -3.86 -8.03
C ARG A 72 -13.69 -2.53 -7.49
N ALA A 73 -14.22 -2.51 -6.27
CA ALA A 73 -14.73 -1.28 -5.67
C ALA A 73 -13.60 -0.26 -5.44
N ILE A 74 -12.44 -0.70 -4.93
CA ILE A 74 -11.27 0.15 -4.74
C ILE A 74 -10.76 0.68 -6.08
N GLU A 75 -10.64 -0.19 -7.09
CA GLU A 75 -10.22 0.20 -8.44
C GLU A 75 -11.13 1.30 -9.03
N LEU A 76 -12.47 1.15 -8.88
CA LEU A 76 -13.44 2.15 -9.34
C LEU A 76 -13.29 3.47 -8.59
N CYS A 77 -13.12 3.44 -7.27
CA CYS A 77 -12.91 4.64 -6.45
C CYS A 77 -11.63 5.39 -6.88
N LEU A 78 -10.53 4.68 -7.08
CA LEU A 78 -9.25 5.27 -7.51
C LEU A 78 -9.33 5.83 -8.94
N LYS A 79 -9.96 5.11 -9.87
CA LYS A 79 -10.24 5.63 -11.22
C LYS A 79 -11.10 6.89 -11.18
N GLY A 80 -12.16 6.87 -10.37
CA GLY A 80 -13.01 8.02 -10.13
C GLY A 80 -12.23 9.23 -9.62
N MET A 81 -11.34 9.02 -8.65
CA MET A 81 -10.44 10.07 -8.13
C MET A 81 -9.56 10.64 -9.24
N VAL A 82 -8.89 9.80 -10.03
CA VAL A 82 -8.01 10.24 -11.12
C VAL A 82 -8.77 11.06 -12.17
N PHE A 83 -9.97 10.62 -12.57
CA PHE A 83 -10.77 11.37 -13.54
C PHE A 83 -11.22 12.73 -13.00
N ASN A 84 -11.65 12.81 -11.74
CA ASN A 84 -12.02 14.07 -11.11
C ASN A 84 -10.83 15.05 -11.00
N VAL A 85 -9.63 14.55 -10.71
CA VAL A 85 -8.43 15.39 -10.61
C VAL A 85 -7.99 15.89 -11.99
N ARG A 86 -8.09 15.06 -13.03
CA ARG A 86 -7.62 15.40 -14.38
C ARG A 86 -8.59 16.25 -15.19
N ASP A 87 -9.89 16.11 -14.94
CA ASP A 87 -10.94 16.85 -15.66
C ASP A 87 -11.90 17.49 -14.64
N PRO A 88 -11.75 18.80 -14.35
CA PRO A 88 -12.64 19.52 -13.45
C PRO A 88 -14.11 19.51 -13.86
N PHE A 89 -14.42 19.24 -15.14
CA PHE A 89 -15.78 19.17 -15.67
C PHE A 89 -16.31 17.73 -15.74
N PHE A 90 -15.54 16.73 -15.30
CA PHE A 90 -15.88 15.31 -15.42
C PHE A 90 -17.25 14.98 -14.83
N MET A 91 -17.56 15.56 -13.66
CA MET A 91 -18.85 15.35 -12.97
C MET A 91 -20.04 16.01 -13.65
N LEU A 92 -19.79 17.11 -14.37
CA LEU A 92 -20.84 17.91 -15.01
C LEU A 92 -21.27 17.31 -16.36
N ASN A 93 -20.43 16.49 -16.99
CA ASN A 93 -20.74 15.85 -18.26
C ASN A 93 -21.74 14.69 -18.11
N PRO A 94 -22.97 14.77 -18.68
CA PRO A 94 -23.98 13.73 -18.54
C PRO A 94 -23.57 12.35 -19.07
N LYS A 95 -22.64 12.30 -20.02
CA LYS A 95 -22.12 11.03 -20.56
C LYS A 95 -21.38 10.20 -19.50
N ASN A 96 -20.85 10.84 -18.46
CA ASN A 96 -20.10 10.20 -17.39
C ASN A 96 -20.99 9.73 -16.23
N TRP A 97 -22.28 10.05 -16.24
CA TRP A 97 -23.18 9.80 -15.09
C TRP A 97 -23.35 8.31 -14.75
N SER A 98 -23.29 7.41 -15.74
CA SER A 98 -23.30 5.96 -15.51
C SER A 98 -22.09 5.54 -14.66
N PHE A 99 -20.90 5.94 -15.08
CA PHE A 99 -19.64 5.67 -14.37
C PHE A 99 -19.63 6.34 -12.99
N ILE A 100 -20.08 7.60 -12.87
CA ILE A 100 -20.18 8.28 -11.57
C ILE A 100 -21.11 7.54 -10.62
N ARG A 101 -22.21 6.98 -11.12
CA ARG A 101 -23.13 6.15 -10.32
C ARG A 101 -22.46 4.85 -9.86
N GLU A 102 -21.65 4.22 -10.69
CA GLU A 102 -20.85 3.04 -10.31
C GLU A 102 -19.83 3.38 -9.23
N VAL A 103 -19.08 4.48 -9.38
CA VAL A 103 -18.13 4.95 -8.37
C VAL A 103 -18.83 5.25 -7.05
N ARG A 104 -19.98 5.95 -7.07
CA ARG A 104 -20.78 6.18 -5.86
C ARG A 104 -21.28 4.87 -5.23
N GLY A 105 -21.61 3.87 -6.05
CA GLY A 105 -21.95 2.52 -5.60
C GLY A 105 -20.78 1.86 -4.86
N ALA A 106 -19.59 1.92 -5.44
CA ALA A 106 -18.36 1.42 -4.84
C ALA A 106 -18.01 2.14 -3.52
N CYS A 107 -18.10 3.47 -3.47
CA CYS A 107 -17.89 4.23 -2.24
C CYS A 107 -18.88 3.81 -1.14
N ARG A 108 -20.17 3.62 -1.49
CA ARG A 108 -21.18 3.16 -0.54
C ARG A 108 -20.89 1.77 -0.01
N LEU A 109 -20.50 0.83 -0.88
CA LEU A 109 -20.11 -0.51 -0.46
C LEU A 109 -18.97 -0.47 0.56
N LEU A 110 -17.89 0.25 0.25
CA LEU A 110 -16.73 0.36 1.13
C LEU A 110 -17.10 1.01 2.48
N ARG A 111 -17.89 2.10 2.47
CA ARG A 111 -18.37 2.74 3.70
C ARG A 111 -19.28 1.84 4.53
N GLN A 112 -20.19 1.11 3.90
CA GLN A 112 -21.11 0.19 4.58
C GLN A 112 -20.35 -0.96 5.25
N THR A 113 -19.39 -1.56 4.55
CA THR A 113 -18.52 -2.60 5.14
C THR A 113 -17.71 -2.02 6.31
N GLY A 114 -17.09 -0.84 6.13
CA GLY A 114 -16.35 -0.19 7.20
C GLY A 114 -17.21 0.05 8.45
N ALA A 115 -18.44 0.54 8.27
CA ALA A 115 -19.38 0.73 9.36
C ALA A 115 -19.72 -0.59 10.08
N GLN A 116 -19.93 -1.67 9.32
CA GLN A 116 -20.19 -2.99 9.91
C GLN A 116 -19.00 -3.48 10.75
N TRP A 117 -17.78 -3.37 10.26
CA TRP A 117 -16.58 -3.82 10.98
C TRP A 117 -16.31 -2.97 12.22
N ILE A 118 -16.50 -1.65 12.13
CA ILE A 118 -16.41 -0.75 13.29
C ILE A 118 -17.46 -1.15 14.35
N GLN A 119 -18.70 -1.43 13.95
CA GLN A 119 -19.75 -1.82 14.91
C GLN A 119 -19.48 -3.18 15.55
N GLN A 120 -19.02 -4.17 14.78
CA GLN A 120 -18.57 -5.45 15.31
C GLN A 120 -17.45 -5.27 16.33
N ARG A 121 -16.46 -4.41 16.01
CA ARG A 121 -15.36 -4.12 16.93
C ARG A 121 -15.81 -3.39 18.19
N LYS A 122 -16.68 -2.38 18.07
CA LYS A 122 -17.29 -1.69 19.23
C LYS A 122 -17.99 -2.68 20.15
N THR A 123 -18.67 -3.68 19.59
CA THR A 123 -19.36 -4.74 20.35
C THR A 123 -18.36 -5.66 21.06
N ALA A 124 -17.32 -6.13 20.38
CA ALA A 124 -16.26 -6.95 20.99
C ALA A 124 -15.55 -6.22 22.14
N MET A 125 -15.26 -4.92 21.97
CA MET A 125 -14.64 -4.10 23.02
C MET A 125 -15.53 -3.95 24.26
N ARG A 126 -16.86 -3.88 24.11
CA ARG A 126 -17.81 -3.87 25.24
C ARG A 126 -17.82 -5.21 26.00
N ASN A 127 -17.53 -6.30 25.31
CA ASN A 127 -17.44 -7.64 25.88
C ASN A 127 -16.08 -7.94 26.53
N GLY A 128 -15.15 -6.97 26.54
CA GLY A 128 -13.83 -7.10 27.16
C GLY A 128 -12.71 -7.54 26.20
N GLU A 129 -13.02 -7.80 24.93
CA GLU A 129 -12.02 -8.14 23.91
C GLU A 129 -11.47 -6.86 23.29
N VAL A 130 -10.23 -6.50 23.64
CA VAL A 130 -9.58 -5.30 23.10
C VAL A 130 -8.26 -5.67 22.42
N PRO A 131 -8.32 -6.19 21.17
CA PRO A 131 -7.11 -6.41 20.39
C PRO A 131 -6.35 -5.10 20.20
N LYS A 132 -5.01 -5.17 20.19
CA LYS A 132 -4.16 -4.00 19.98
C LYS A 132 -3.89 -3.81 18.49
N ASP A 133 -4.90 -3.44 17.72
CA ASP A 133 -4.79 -3.21 16.26
C ASP A 133 -5.16 -1.77 15.86
N ILE A 134 -4.98 -1.46 14.57
CA ILE A 134 -5.25 -0.14 14.00
C ILE A 134 -6.72 0.27 14.22
N LEU A 135 -7.67 -0.64 14.02
CA LEU A 135 -9.09 -0.36 14.22
C LEU A 135 -9.41 0.07 15.65
N THR A 136 -8.80 -0.59 16.63
CA THR A 136 -8.96 -0.23 18.04
C THR A 136 -8.39 1.16 18.32
N GLN A 137 -7.30 1.54 17.66
CA GLN A 137 -6.73 2.89 17.78
C GLN A 137 -7.59 3.95 17.09
N ILE A 138 -8.21 3.63 15.95
CA ILE A 138 -9.18 4.52 15.27
C ILE A 138 -10.37 4.80 16.21
N ILE A 139 -10.97 3.75 16.79
CA ILE A 139 -12.11 3.88 17.70
C ILE A 139 -11.75 4.68 18.96
N LYS A 140 -10.59 4.38 19.57
CA LYS A 140 -10.11 5.12 20.76
C LYS A 140 -9.76 6.57 20.48
N SER A 141 -9.32 6.88 19.26
CA SER A 141 -8.96 8.26 18.89
C SER A 141 -10.20 9.14 18.68
N ALA A 142 -11.29 8.56 18.20
CA ALA A 142 -12.58 9.25 18.04
C ALA A 142 -13.36 9.36 19.36
N GLY A 143 -13.32 8.34 20.22
CA GLY A 143 -14.05 8.33 21.50
C GLY A 143 -13.38 9.09 22.65
N LYS A 144 -12.70 10.21 22.40
CA LYS A 144 -12.07 11.02 23.47
C LYS A 144 -13.09 11.80 24.31
N GLU A 145 -14.30 12.00 23.80
CA GLU A 145 -15.39 12.67 24.50
C GLU A 145 -16.42 11.65 25.04
N GLU A 146 -17.08 11.97 26.16
CA GLU A 146 -18.05 11.07 26.83
C GLU A 146 -19.26 10.72 25.95
N ILE A 147 -19.54 11.52 24.91
CA ILE A 147 -20.64 11.33 23.96
C ILE A 147 -20.07 11.28 22.55
N MET A 148 -20.33 10.18 21.84
CA MET A 148 -19.95 10.01 20.44
C MET A 148 -20.85 10.88 19.55
N THR A 149 -20.27 11.83 18.82
CA THR A 149 -21.01 12.66 17.86
C THR A 149 -21.12 11.98 16.49
N GLN A 150 -21.99 12.50 15.61
CA GLN A 150 -22.07 12.03 14.22
C GLN A 150 -20.75 12.32 13.46
N GLU A 151 -20.08 13.42 13.79
CA GLU A 151 -18.78 13.79 13.18
C GLU A 151 -17.69 12.78 13.55
N ASP A 152 -17.71 12.27 14.79
CA ASP A 152 -16.78 11.22 15.23
C ASP A 152 -17.00 9.91 14.46
N GLU A 153 -18.26 9.56 14.17
CA GLU A 153 -18.57 8.36 13.38
C GLU A 153 -18.08 8.47 11.94
N GLU A 154 -18.27 9.63 11.31
CA GLU A 154 -17.75 9.91 9.97
C GLU A 154 -16.21 9.90 9.97
N LEU A 155 -15.57 10.50 10.97
CA LEU A 155 -14.11 10.52 11.12
C LEU A 155 -13.54 9.10 11.31
N MET A 156 -14.22 8.24 12.07
CA MET A 156 -13.82 6.82 12.20
C MET A 156 -13.89 6.10 10.85
N LEU A 157 -14.96 6.32 10.08
CA LEU A 157 -15.13 5.72 8.75
C LEU A 157 -14.07 6.21 7.75
N ASP A 158 -13.75 7.50 7.78
CA ASP A 158 -12.76 8.09 6.90
C ASP A 158 -11.35 7.57 7.21
N ASN A 159 -11.00 7.44 8.51
CA ASN A 159 -9.76 6.80 8.92
C ASN A 159 -9.72 5.32 8.53
N PHE A 160 -10.82 4.59 8.74
CA PHE A 160 -10.93 3.19 8.33
C PHE A 160 -10.60 3.02 6.84
N LEU A 161 -11.27 3.80 5.98
CA LEU A 161 -11.05 3.72 4.53
C LEU A 161 -9.65 4.15 4.13
N THR A 162 -9.10 5.17 4.80
CA THR A 162 -7.73 5.62 4.57
C THR A 162 -6.73 4.48 4.81
N PHE A 163 -6.80 3.81 5.98
CA PHE A 163 -5.89 2.70 6.29
C PHE A 163 -6.13 1.47 5.41
N PHE A 164 -7.40 1.16 5.11
CA PHE A 164 -7.74 0.00 4.29
C PHE A 164 -7.22 0.13 2.86
N ILE A 165 -7.38 1.30 2.23
CA ILE A 165 -6.94 1.52 0.85
C ILE A 165 -5.43 1.75 0.80
N ALA A 166 -4.90 2.67 1.63
CA ALA A 166 -3.48 3.05 1.59
C ALA A 166 -2.57 1.90 2.07
N GLY A 167 -3.04 1.02 2.95
CA GLY A 167 -2.24 -0.08 3.47
C GLY A 167 -2.00 -1.23 2.49
N GLN A 168 -2.84 -1.38 1.47
CA GLN A 168 -2.78 -2.52 0.55
C GLN A 168 -2.39 -2.16 -0.88
N GLU A 169 -2.96 -1.09 -1.44
CA GLU A 169 -2.88 -0.80 -2.88
C GLU A 169 -1.45 -0.42 -3.28
N THR A 170 -0.80 0.43 -2.50
CA THR A 170 0.57 0.89 -2.77
C THR A 170 1.57 -0.25 -2.66
N THR A 171 1.37 -1.14 -1.68
CA THR A 171 2.22 -2.31 -1.47
C THR A 171 2.06 -3.31 -2.61
N ALA A 172 0.83 -3.57 -3.05
CA ALA A 172 0.54 -4.48 -4.16
C ALA A 172 1.20 -4.00 -5.46
N ASN A 173 1.07 -2.71 -5.77
CA ASN A 173 1.68 -2.12 -6.95
C ASN A 173 3.21 -2.18 -6.88
N GLN A 174 3.82 -1.93 -5.71
CA GLN A 174 5.26 -2.05 -5.52
C GLN A 174 5.74 -3.48 -5.78
N LEU A 175 5.07 -4.48 -5.21
CA LEU A 175 5.38 -5.88 -5.43
C LEU A 175 5.18 -6.29 -6.89
N GLY A 176 4.09 -5.83 -7.52
CA GLY A 176 3.82 -6.08 -8.94
C GLY A 176 4.92 -5.54 -9.85
N PHE A 177 5.39 -4.31 -9.64
CA PHE A 177 6.52 -3.75 -10.38
C PHE A 177 7.83 -4.48 -10.09
N CYS A 178 8.09 -4.86 -8.84
CA CYS A 178 9.29 -5.59 -8.45
C CYS A 178 9.36 -6.95 -9.16
N ILE A 179 8.28 -7.72 -9.13
CA ILE A 179 8.18 -9.03 -9.82
C ILE A 179 8.34 -8.86 -11.32
N MET A 180 7.73 -7.83 -11.91
CA MET A 180 7.87 -7.52 -13.34
C MET A 180 9.33 -7.25 -13.73
N GLU A 181 10.05 -6.43 -12.96
CA GLU A 181 11.46 -6.11 -13.27
C GLU A 181 12.40 -7.28 -12.98
N LEU A 182 12.18 -8.04 -11.90
CA LEU A 182 12.94 -9.27 -11.63
C LEU A 182 12.80 -10.29 -12.78
N GLY A 183 11.59 -10.42 -13.36
CA GLY A 183 11.36 -11.26 -14.54
C GLY A 183 12.10 -10.80 -15.80
N ARG A 184 12.49 -9.52 -15.87
CA ARG A 184 13.28 -8.93 -16.98
C ARG A 184 14.78 -8.96 -16.73
N HIS A 185 15.22 -9.20 -15.50
CA HIS A 185 16.62 -9.18 -15.07
C HIS A 185 17.01 -10.49 -14.36
N PRO A 186 17.22 -11.59 -15.11
CA PRO A 186 17.50 -12.91 -14.54
C PRO A 186 18.76 -12.96 -13.67
N ASP A 187 19.77 -12.16 -13.99
CA ASP A 187 21.01 -12.01 -13.23
C ASP A 187 20.76 -11.41 -11.84
N ILE A 188 19.87 -10.41 -11.76
CA ILE A 188 19.45 -9.81 -10.50
C ILE A 188 18.61 -10.81 -9.69
N LEU A 189 17.67 -11.49 -10.34
CA LEU A 189 16.84 -12.52 -9.70
C LEU A 189 17.70 -13.64 -9.09
N GLU A 190 18.68 -14.14 -9.83
CA GLU A 190 19.57 -15.20 -9.33
C GLU A 190 20.39 -14.74 -8.13
N ARG A 191 20.82 -13.47 -8.10
CA ARG A 191 21.52 -12.90 -6.95
C ARG A 191 20.60 -12.72 -5.74
N VAL A 192 19.34 -12.31 -5.93
CA VAL A 192 18.34 -12.25 -4.85
C VAL A 192 18.09 -13.64 -4.29
N LYS A 193 17.94 -14.66 -5.14
CA LYS A 193 17.73 -16.04 -4.70
C LYS A 193 18.90 -16.54 -3.85
N LYS A 194 20.14 -16.30 -4.27
CA LYS A 194 21.33 -16.66 -3.48
C LYS A 194 21.34 -16.00 -2.10
N GLU A 195 21.00 -14.71 -2.01
CA GLU A 195 20.89 -14.04 -0.71
C GLU A 195 19.80 -14.69 0.16
N VAL A 196 18.63 -14.98 -0.41
CA VAL A 196 17.54 -15.64 0.33
C VAL A 196 17.96 -17.04 0.80
N ASP A 197 18.63 -17.82 -0.03
CA ASP A 197 19.14 -19.15 0.32
C ASP A 197 20.22 -19.08 1.43
N GLU A 198 21.07 -18.05 1.42
CA GLU A 198 22.12 -17.85 2.44
C GLU A 198 21.55 -17.36 3.79
N VAL A 199 20.57 -16.45 3.76
CA VAL A 199 20.02 -15.80 4.97
C VAL A 199 18.90 -16.62 5.60
N ILE A 200 17.96 -17.11 4.78
CA ILE A 200 16.75 -17.81 5.23
C ILE A 200 16.95 -19.33 5.18
N GLY A 201 17.60 -19.83 4.13
CA GLY A 201 17.82 -21.25 3.91
C GLY A 201 16.49 -22.03 3.83
N MET A 202 16.35 -23.06 4.66
CA MET A 202 15.18 -23.95 4.69
C MET A 202 14.17 -23.59 5.78
N LYS A 203 14.26 -22.39 6.38
CA LYS A 203 13.27 -21.95 7.37
C LYS A 203 11.90 -21.82 6.72
N GLN A 204 10.88 -22.34 7.39
CA GLN A 204 9.50 -22.18 6.96
C GLN A 204 8.97 -20.78 7.29
N ASP A 205 9.18 -20.33 8.54
CA ASP A 205 8.78 -19.00 8.98
C ASP A 205 9.97 -18.01 8.99
N ILE A 206 9.77 -16.84 8.39
CA ILE A 206 10.71 -15.73 8.40
C ILE A 206 10.50 -14.90 9.67
N SER A 207 11.56 -14.70 10.46
CA SER A 207 11.51 -13.84 11.64
C SER A 207 11.71 -12.36 11.29
N TYR A 208 11.36 -11.46 12.20
CA TYR A 208 11.57 -10.02 11.99
C TYR A 208 13.06 -9.68 11.83
N ASP A 209 13.95 -10.37 12.55
CA ASP A 209 15.39 -10.09 12.49
C ASP A 209 16.03 -10.62 11.20
N ASP A 210 15.46 -11.67 10.59
CA ASP A 210 15.90 -12.16 9.27
C ASP A 210 15.75 -11.08 8.18
N LEU A 211 14.68 -10.27 8.25
CA LEU A 211 14.45 -9.17 7.29
C LEU A 211 15.59 -8.15 7.25
N GLY A 212 16.28 -7.93 8.38
CA GLY A 212 17.41 -7.02 8.47
C GLY A 212 18.66 -7.49 7.72
N HIS A 213 18.73 -8.78 7.40
CA HIS A 213 19.87 -9.40 6.72
C HIS A 213 19.68 -9.50 5.20
N LEU A 214 18.47 -9.25 4.68
CA LEU A 214 18.13 -9.26 3.25
C LEU A 214 18.52 -7.93 2.57
N GLY A 215 19.81 -7.60 2.62
CA GLY A 215 20.33 -6.30 2.22
C GLY A 215 20.21 -6.01 0.72
N TYR A 216 20.46 -6.99 -0.14
CA TYR A 216 20.36 -6.89 -1.58
C TYR A 216 18.91 -6.85 -2.05
N LEU A 217 18.03 -7.68 -1.50
CA LEU A 217 16.59 -7.59 -1.76
C LEU A 217 16.03 -6.21 -1.36
N SER A 218 16.48 -5.65 -0.24
CA SER A 218 16.13 -4.28 0.15
C SER A 218 16.57 -3.24 -0.91
N GLN A 219 17.75 -3.39 -1.51
CA GLN A 219 18.21 -2.53 -2.60
C GLN A 219 17.33 -2.68 -3.84
N VAL A 220 16.95 -3.90 -4.22
CA VAL A 220 16.05 -4.15 -5.36
C VAL A 220 14.68 -3.51 -5.14
N LEU A 221 14.10 -3.62 -3.94
CA LEU A 221 12.84 -2.99 -3.60
C LEU A 221 12.92 -1.46 -3.66
N LYS A 222 14.03 -0.87 -3.18
CA LYS A 222 14.28 0.58 -3.26
C LYS A 222 14.43 1.05 -4.71
N GLU A 223 15.17 0.31 -5.52
CA GLU A 223 15.34 0.64 -6.94
C GLU A 223 14.03 0.52 -7.71
N THR A 224 13.21 -0.48 -7.38
CA THR A 224 11.86 -0.60 -7.94
C THR A 224 11.02 0.64 -7.61
N LEU A 225 11.05 1.14 -6.37
CA LEU A 225 10.33 2.36 -5.99
C LEU A 225 10.90 3.62 -6.65
N ARG A 226 12.21 3.65 -6.92
CA ARG A 226 12.85 4.75 -7.65
C ARG A 226 12.31 4.84 -9.08
N LEU A 227 12.21 3.70 -9.78
CA LEU A 227 11.71 3.61 -11.16
C LEU A 227 10.18 3.70 -11.24
N TYR A 228 9.50 3.12 -10.26
CA TYR A 228 8.04 2.96 -10.21
C TYR A 228 7.48 3.42 -8.84
N PRO A 229 7.51 4.72 -8.53
CA PRO A 229 6.96 5.22 -7.28
C PRO A 229 5.43 5.07 -7.29
N THR A 230 4.91 4.26 -6.37
CA THR A 230 3.48 3.97 -6.25
C THR A 230 2.67 5.17 -5.76
N ALA A 231 3.33 6.11 -5.09
CA ALA A 231 2.84 7.46 -4.80
C ALA A 231 3.77 8.48 -5.50
N PRO A 232 3.46 8.96 -6.72
CA PRO A 232 4.41 9.71 -7.56
C PRO A 232 4.65 11.15 -7.11
N GLY A 233 3.97 11.63 -6.07
CA GLY A 233 4.17 12.98 -5.55
C GLY A 233 3.26 13.32 -4.38
N THR A 234 3.52 14.49 -3.79
CA THR A 234 2.72 15.10 -2.74
C THR A 234 2.61 16.60 -2.99
N SER A 235 1.61 17.25 -2.41
CA SER A 235 1.40 18.69 -2.56
C SER A 235 1.41 19.41 -1.22
N ARG A 236 1.79 20.68 -1.23
CA ARG A 236 1.72 21.59 -0.07
C ARG A 236 1.19 22.93 -0.54
N GLU A 237 0.25 23.50 0.22
CA GLU A 237 -0.17 24.88 0.04
C GLU A 237 0.81 25.80 0.77
N LEU A 238 1.34 26.80 0.06
CA LEU A 238 2.15 27.85 0.66
C LEU A 238 1.23 28.85 1.34
N LYS A 239 1.38 29.03 2.65
CA LYS A 239 0.57 30.00 3.41
C LYS A 239 1.04 31.44 3.26
N GLU A 240 2.31 31.61 2.91
CA GLU A 240 2.99 32.90 2.77
C GLU A 240 3.93 32.86 1.57
N ASP A 241 4.32 34.05 1.10
CA ASP A 241 5.26 34.21 -0.01
C ASP A 241 6.60 33.56 0.33
N MET A 242 7.16 32.80 -0.62
CA MET A 242 8.40 32.07 -0.41
C MET A 242 9.27 32.10 -1.66
N VAL A 243 10.59 32.17 -1.48
CA VAL A 243 11.56 32.01 -2.59
C VAL A 243 12.01 30.56 -2.65
N ILE A 244 11.69 29.86 -3.75
CA ILE A 244 12.07 28.46 -4.01
C ILE A 244 12.97 28.43 -5.24
N GLY A 245 14.22 27.96 -5.09
CA GLY A 245 15.17 27.89 -6.21
C GLY A 245 15.47 29.23 -6.87
N GLY A 246 15.40 30.34 -6.10
CA GLY A 246 15.56 31.70 -6.62
C GLY A 246 14.30 32.30 -7.26
N VAL A 247 13.20 31.56 -7.33
CA VAL A 247 11.91 32.02 -7.86
C VAL A 247 10.99 32.42 -6.72
N HIS A 248 10.42 33.62 -6.80
CA HIS A 248 9.38 34.05 -5.85
C HIS A 248 8.05 33.36 -6.15
N VAL A 249 7.50 32.67 -5.16
CA VAL A 249 6.21 31.97 -5.22
C VAL A 249 5.26 32.61 -4.21
N PRO A 250 4.11 33.16 -4.64
CA PRO A 250 3.15 33.76 -3.73
C PRO A 250 2.50 32.77 -2.77
N GLY A 251 2.05 33.27 -1.62
CA GLY A 251 1.11 32.57 -0.74
C GLY A 251 -0.22 32.25 -1.44
N GLY A 252 -0.89 31.19 -0.99
CA GLY A 252 -2.11 30.64 -1.59
C GLY A 252 -1.88 29.69 -2.77
N VAL A 253 -0.63 29.44 -3.17
CA VAL A 253 -0.29 28.51 -4.26
C VAL A 253 -0.07 27.10 -3.73
N VAL A 254 -0.60 26.10 -4.44
CA VAL A 254 -0.32 24.68 -4.18
C VAL A 254 0.92 24.24 -4.97
N CYS A 255 2.01 23.99 -4.25
CA CYS A 255 3.23 23.41 -4.81
C CYS A 255 3.13 21.90 -4.83
N VAL A 256 3.47 21.29 -5.97
CA VAL A 256 3.52 19.83 -6.13
C VAL A 256 4.96 19.37 -6.21
N VAL A 257 5.33 18.43 -5.34
CA VAL A 257 6.61 17.73 -5.39
C VAL A 257 6.37 16.39 -6.06
N SER A 258 6.90 16.22 -7.27
CA SER A 258 6.88 14.93 -7.96
C SER A 258 8.15 14.15 -7.67
N LEU A 259 8.02 12.89 -7.26
CA LEU A 259 9.14 12.02 -6.93
C LEU A 259 9.84 11.47 -8.18
N LEU A 260 9.11 11.23 -9.27
CA LEU A 260 9.66 10.70 -10.53
C LEU A 260 10.78 11.58 -11.11
N PRO A 261 10.57 12.89 -11.36
CA PRO A 261 11.63 13.76 -11.86
C PRO A 261 12.77 13.93 -10.86
N VAL A 262 12.49 13.92 -9.56
CA VAL A 262 13.55 14.04 -8.53
C VAL A 262 14.50 12.86 -8.61
N PHE A 263 13.97 11.64 -8.75
CA PHE A 263 14.79 10.44 -8.89
C PHE A 263 15.52 10.35 -10.23
N CYS A 264 14.90 10.79 -11.34
CA CYS A 264 15.56 10.83 -12.65
C CYS A 264 16.57 11.99 -12.80
N SER A 265 16.36 13.13 -12.13
CA SER A 265 17.26 14.28 -12.19
C SER A 265 18.58 14.03 -11.46
N PHE A 266 18.55 13.20 -10.40
CA PHE A 266 19.77 12.71 -9.75
C PHE A 266 20.65 11.91 -10.74
N GLU A 267 20.05 11.12 -11.64
CA GLU A 267 20.76 10.43 -12.73
C GLU A 267 21.27 11.37 -13.83
N ALA A 268 20.55 12.45 -14.13
CA ALA A 268 21.00 13.45 -15.10
C ALA A 268 22.29 14.15 -14.65
N SER A 269 22.44 14.39 -13.34
CA SER A 269 23.70 14.90 -12.76
C SER A 269 24.86 13.88 -12.77
N SER A 270 24.58 12.59 -12.99
CA SER A 270 25.57 11.50 -13.04
C SER A 270 25.72 10.84 -14.42
N ASN A 271 25.17 11.44 -15.49
CA ASN A 271 25.27 10.96 -16.88
C ASN A 271 24.71 9.53 -17.13
N ARG A 272 23.66 9.10 -16.41
CA ARG A 272 23.08 7.75 -16.53
C ARG A 272 21.58 7.72 -16.83
N ILE A 273 21.10 8.64 -17.67
CA ILE A 273 19.67 8.84 -17.96
C ILE A 273 18.94 7.58 -18.49
N ASN A 274 19.67 6.59 -19.05
CA ASN A 274 19.09 5.35 -19.59
C ASN A 274 19.58 4.06 -18.93
N ASN A 275 20.42 4.15 -17.89
CA ASN A 275 20.96 2.93 -17.29
C ASN A 275 20.01 2.48 -16.18
N ARG A 276 19.09 1.55 -16.50
CA ARG A 276 18.27 0.78 -15.51
C ARG A 276 19.14 -0.16 -14.65
N SER A 277 20.40 0.20 -14.46
CA SER A 277 21.34 -0.54 -13.67
C SER A 277 21.10 -0.16 -12.22
N THR A 278 20.81 -1.17 -11.40
CA THR A 278 20.81 -1.16 -9.93
C THR A 278 22.07 -0.53 -9.29
N SER A 279 23.08 -0.18 -10.11
CA SER A 279 24.25 0.62 -9.78
C SER A 279 24.01 1.93 -9.02
N CYS A 280 22.80 2.51 -9.02
CA CYS A 280 22.52 3.69 -8.19
C CYS A 280 22.65 3.42 -6.68
N PHE A 281 22.49 2.17 -6.24
CA PHE A 281 22.73 1.75 -4.84
C PHE A 281 23.88 0.73 -4.68
N ILE A 282 24.32 0.08 -5.77
CA ILE A 282 25.36 -0.97 -5.72
C ILE A 282 26.79 -0.40 -5.61
N GLY A 283 26.99 0.91 -5.72
CA GLY A 283 28.33 1.51 -5.83
C GLY A 283 28.91 2.23 -4.61
N SER A 284 28.14 2.54 -3.56
CA SER A 284 28.66 3.27 -2.40
C SER A 284 28.69 2.37 -1.16
N PRO A 285 29.86 1.99 -0.63
CA PRO A 285 29.91 1.55 0.76
C PRO A 285 29.42 2.74 1.59
N PHE A 286 28.33 2.56 2.34
CA PHE A 286 28.01 3.45 3.43
C PHE A 286 29.20 3.41 4.39
N GLN A 287 30.02 4.48 4.37
CA GLN A 287 30.88 4.87 5.49
C GLN A 287 30.12 5.86 6.36
#